data_AF-A0A117LFS0-F1
#
_entry.id   AF-A0A117LFS0-F1
#
_cell.length_a   1.000
_cell.length_b   1.000
_cell.length_c   1.000
_cell.angle_alpha   90.00
_cell.angle_beta   90.00
_cell.angle_gamma   90.00
#
_symmetry.space_group_name_H-M   'P 1'
#
loop_
_entity.id
_entity.type
_entity.pdbx_description
1 polymer ?
#
loop_
_entity_poly.entity_id
_entity_poly.type
_entity_poly.pdbx_seq_one_letter_code
_entity_poly.pdbx_strand_id
1 'polypeptide(L)'
;MGEAAGNPAITEPVQSEDFYNRVRASGTGYFEVGSSVVDRKVGLEYYSFMYGNGHLEMDSKSAVSNKATNVHGTLNGSDVPLNLLEDIRMSYSGKTPMVGMKYIHSNDFYGGIGAEVWEYFEVTEMERIQTTYFASTDAGSQVSDPVSAAAVRSTSPAHLVGMDMQSSFNGTWESDYRWHKIFYKDAKEHQTFSGVFDVERTLRFHESATFKGIPGI
;
A
#
# COMPACT_ATOMS: atom_id res chain seq x y z
N MET A 1 -40.76 -28.34 33.19
CA MET A 1 -39.44 -27.72 33.09
C MET A 1 -39.47 -26.83 31.86
N GLY A 2 -39.40 -25.51 32.03
CA GLY A 2 -39.36 -24.57 30.91
C GLY A 2 -37.97 -23.97 30.85
N GLU A 3 -37.22 -24.30 29.80
CA GLU A 3 -35.95 -23.64 29.51
C GLU A 3 -36.24 -22.20 29.09
N ALA A 4 -35.76 -21.23 29.87
CA ALA A 4 -35.76 -19.84 29.46
C ALA A 4 -34.73 -19.68 28.34
N ALA A 5 -35.21 -19.54 27.10
CA ALA A 5 -34.36 -19.17 25.98
C ALA A 5 -33.75 -17.80 26.26
N GLY A 6 -32.44 -17.76 26.48
CA GLY A 6 -31.70 -16.50 26.58
C GLY A 6 -31.88 -15.70 25.29
N ASN A 7 -31.96 -14.38 25.42
CA ASN A 7 -32.02 -13.51 24.24
C ASN A 7 -30.83 -13.82 23.31
N PRO A 8 -31.06 -13.85 21.99
CA PRO A 8 -29.97 -14.02 21.03
C PRO A 8 -28.93 -12.94 21.27
N ALA A 9 -27.65 -13.32 21.11
CA ALA A 9 -26.54 -12.37 21.23
C ALA A 9 -26.79 -11.20 20.26
N ILE A 10 -26.67 -9.98 20.76
CA ILE A 10 -26.71 -8.78 19.91
C ILE A 10 -25.49 -8.88 19.01
N THR A 11 -25.72 -9.03 17.70
CA THR A 11 -24.65 -8.99 16.71
C THR A 11 -24.01 -7.62 16.75
N GLU A 12 -22.70 -7.56 16.99
CA GLU A 12 -21.97 -6.30 16.90
C GLU A 12 -22.14 -5.72 15.48
N PRO A 13 -22.44 -4.42 15.36
CA PRO A 13 -22.54 -3.78 14.07
C PRO A 13 -21.17 -3.83 13.38
N VAL A 14 -21.13 -4.30 12.13
CA VAL A 14 -19.92 -4.25 11.31
C VAL A 14 -19.57 -2.79 11.06
N GLN A 15 -18.47 -2.33 11.66
CA GLN A 15 -17.91 -1.00 11.44
C GLN A 15 -16.76 -1.10 10.46
N SER A 16 -16.71 -0.23 9.45
CA SER A 16 -15.56 -0.14 8.56
C SER A 16 -14.41 0.59 9.26
N GLU A 17 -13.20 0.11 9.06
CA GLU A 17 -11.99 0.69 9.63
C GLU A 17 -11.24 1.39 8.49
N ASP A 18 -11.80 2.53 8.06
CA ASP A 18 -11.31 3.30 6.92
C ASP A 18 -10.46 4.50 7.37
N PHE A 19 -9.34 4.74 6.69
CA PHE A 19 -8.55 5.95 6.80
C PHE A 19 -8.46 6.62 5.43
N TYR A 20 -8.83 7.90 5.36
CA TYR A 20 -8.66 8.71 4.16
C TYR A 20 -8.01 10.03 4.54
N ASN A 21 -6.95 10.39 3.84
CA ASN A 21 -6.28 11.67 3.99
C ASN A 21 -5.93 12.24 2.62
N ARG A 22 -6.11 13.55 2.47
CA ARG A 22 -5.62 14.30 1.31
C ARG A 22 -4.95 15.58 1.79
N VAL A 23 -3.69 15.73 1.41
CA VAL A 23 -2.90 16.91 1.74
C VAL A 23 -2.49 17.62 0.46
N ARG A 24 -2.80 18.91 0.39
CA ARG A 24 -2.30 19.81 -0.64
C ARG A 24 -1.50 20.91 0.03
N ALA A 25 -0.23 21.01 -0.30
CA ALA A 25 0.66 21.99 0.28
C ALA A 25 1.49 22.64 -0.84
N SER A 26 1.64 23.96 -0.79
CA SER A 26 2.57 24.71 -1.62
C SER A 26 3.16 25.83 -0.79
N GLY A 27 4.48 25.98 -0.82
CA GLY A 27 5.14 27.03 -0.05
C GLY A 27 6.64 26.79 0.09
N THR A 28 7.30 27.68 0.83
CA THR A 28 8.73 27.60 1.11
C THR A 28 8.98 27.62 2.60
N GLY A 29 9.77 26.69 3.09
CA GLY A 29 10.13 26.59 4.50
C GLY A 29 10.34 25.14 4.92
N TYR A 30 10.33 24.91 6.23
CA TYR A 30 10.39 23.57 6.78
C TYR A 30 9.04 22.84 6.60
N PHE A 31 9.12 21.56 6.27
CA PHE A 31 7.97 20.66 6.25
C PHE A 31 8.37 19.28 6.76
N GLU A 32 7.37 18.59 7.28
CA GLU A 32 7.40 17.18 7.63
C GLU A 32 6.04 16.59 7.30
N VAL A 33 6.03 15.47 6.57
CA VAL A 33 4.82 14.79 6.14
C VAL A 33 5.03 13.31 6.38
N GLY A 34 4.17 12.71 7.21
CA GLY A 34 4.27 11.31 7.58
C GLY A 34 2.92 10.64 7.68
N SER A 35 2.85 9.38 7.29
CA SER A 35 1.72 8.49 7.50
C SER A 35 2.21 7.11 7.87
N SER A 36 1.55 6.49 8.85
CA SER A 36 1.82 5.12 9.26
C SER A 36 0.51 4.36 9.43
N VAL A 37 0.49 3.15 8.91
CA VAL A 37 -0.66 2.25 8.98
C VAL A 37 -0.13 0.86 9.29
N VAL A 38 -0.69 0.25 10.34
CA VAL A 38 -0.46 -1.15 10.66
C VAL A 38 -1.83 -1.80 10.80
N ASP A 39 -2.19 -2.62 9.83
CA ASP A 39 -3.42 -3.41 9.83
C ASP A 39 -3.08 -4.90 9.70
N ARG A 40 -3.09 -5.57 10.85
CA ARG A 40 -2.81 -7.00 10.96
C ARG A 40 -3.94 -7.87 10.43
N LYS A 41 -5.17 -7.36 10.25
CA LYS A 41 -6.27 -8.13 9.67
C LYS A 41 -6.06 -8.39 8.18
N VAL A 42 -5.34 -7.49 7.51
CA VAL A 42 -5.02 -7.59 6.08
C VAL A 42 -3.53 -7.84 5.82
N GLY A 43 -2.72 -8.01 6.87
CA GLY A 43 -1.29 -8.25 6.78
C GLY A 43 -0.48 -7.08 6.21
N LEU A 44 -0.89 -5.84 6.51
CA LEU A 44 -0.27 -4.61 6.01
C LEU A 44 0.51 -3.88 7.12
N GLU A 45 1.77 -3.61 6.84
CA GLU A 45 2.58 -2.59 7.52
C GLU A 45 3.02 -1.57 6.47
N TYR A 46 2.68 -0.31 6.70
CA TYR A 46 2.95 0.78 5.76
C TYR A 46 3.44 2.01 6.52
N TYR A 47 4.51 2.61 6.01
CA TYR A 47 5.08 3.85 6.53
C TYR A 47 5.58 4.69 5.36
N SER A 48 5.27 5.98 5.38
CA SER A 48 5.77 6.97 4.43
C SER A 48 6.09 8.21 5.22
N PHE A 49 7.28 8.76 5.01
CA PHE A 49 7.76 9.92 5.75
C PHE A 49 8.71 10.72 4.89
N MET A 50 8.56 12.04 4.92
CA MET A 50 9.52 12.94 4.31
C MET A 50 9.60 14.24 5.07
N TYR A 51 10.78 14.84 5.08
CA TYR A 51 11.01 16.16 5.65
C TYR A 51 12.06 16.91 4.85
N GLY A 52 11.98 18.23 4.88
CA GLY A 52 12.90 19.08 4.16
C GLY A 52 12.75 20.54 4.54
N ASN A 53 13.64 21.37 4.00
CA ASN A 53 13.54 22.81 4.11
C ASN A 53 13.87 23.44 2.76
N GLY A 54 12.81 23.82 2.05
CA GLY A 54 12.89 24.32 0.68
C GLY A 54 11.51 24.69 0.15
N HIS A 55 11.41 24.86 -1.15
CA HIS A 55 10.15 25.03 -1.84
C HIS A 55 9.54 23.64 -2.12
N LEU A 56 8.30 23.43 -1.69
CA LEU A 56 7.55 22.20 -1.89
C LEU A 56 6.23 22.55 -2.59
N GLU A 57 5.87 21.80 -3.62
CA GLU A 57 4.49 21.67 -4.07
C GLU A 57 4.09 20.20 -3.97
N MET A 58 2.94 19.90 -3.39
CA MET A 58 2.49 18.53 -3.15
C MET A 58 0.96 18.43 -3.23
N ASP A 59 0.46 17.39 -3.91
CA ASP A 59 -0.90 16.83 -3.77
C ASP A 59 -0.71 15.34 -3.43
N SER A 60 -0.94 14.98 -2.16
CA SER A 60 -0.89 13.62 -1.66
C SER A 60 -2.29 13.15 -1.28
N LYS A 61 -2.63 11.92 -1.64
CA LYS A 61 -3.83 11.22 -1.23
C LYS A 61 -3.41 9.88 -0.66
N SER A 62 -3.98 9.49 0.47
CA SER A 62 -3.80 8.18 1.08
C SER A 62 -5.15 7.64 1.50
N ALA A 63 -5.45 6.41 1.12
CA ALA A 63 -6.67 5.71 1.46
C ALA A 63 -6.31 4.29 1.93
N VAL A 64 -6.81 3.90 3.10
CA VAL A 64 -6.69 2.54 3.64
C VAL A 64 -8.04 2.05 4.09
N SER A 65 -8.31 0.77 3.84
CA SER A 65 -9.51 0.10 4.32
C SER A 65 -9.24 -1.39 4.53
N ASN A 66 -9.80 -1.94 5.61
CA ASN A 66 -9.89 -3.38 5.82
C ASN A 66 -10.92 -4.04 4.86
N LYS A 67 -11.88 -3.27 4.34
CA LYS A 67 -12.87 -3.68 3.34
C LYS A 67 -12.45 -3.20 1.95
N ALA A 68 -11.95 -4.14 1.13
CA ALA A 68 -11.31 -3.81 -0.14
C ALA A 68 -12.21 -3.06 -1.15
N THR A 69 -13.54 -3.17 -1.03
CA THR A 69 -14.49 -2.44 -1.89
C THR A 69 -14.59 -0.94 -1.59
N ASN A 70 -13.95 -0.45 -0.53
CA ASN A 70 -13.98 0.97 -0.16
C ASN A 70 -12.85 1.76 -0.82
N VAL A 71 -11.80 1.08 -1.29
CA VAL A 71 -10.65 1.69 -1.95
C VAL A 71 -10.50 1.06 -3.32
N HIS A 72 -10.55 1.89 -4.35
CA HIS A 72 -10.49 1.45 -5.74
C HIS A 72 -9.30 2.10 -6.44
N GLY A 73 -8.54 1.31 -7.19
CA GLY A 73 -7.44 1.76 -8.02
C GLY A 73 -7.57 1.26 -9.44
N THR A 74 -6.79 1.83 -10.35
CA THR A 74 -6.72 1.36 -11.73
C THR A 74 -5.47 0.52 -11.95
N LEU A 75 -5.63 -0.77 -12.22
CA LEU A 75 -4.54 -1.65 -12.63
C LEU A 75 -4.79 -2.16 -14.05
N ASN A 76 -3.83 -1.92 -14.95
CA ASN A 76 -3.90 -2.35 -16.36
C ASN A 76 -5.21 -1.90 -17.06
N GLY A 77 -5.69 -0.70 -16.74
CA GLY A 77 -6.94 -0.14 -17.29
C GLY A 77 -8.23 -0.69 -16.67
N SER A 78 -8.14 -1.62 -15.71
CA SER A 78 -9.29 -2.15 -14.98
C SER A 78 -9.39 -1.52 -13.60
N ASP A 79 -10.62 -1.22 -13.19
CA ASP A 79 -10.93 -0.84 -11.81
C ASP A 79 -10.83 -2.07 -10.91
N VAL A 80 -10.06 -1.97 -9.83
CA VAL A 80 -9.82 -3.08 -8.91
C VAL A 80 -9.98 -2.65 -7.45
N PRO A 81 -10.53 -3.51 -6.58
CA PRO A 81 -10.57 -3.26 -5.15
C PRO A 81 -9.18 -3.42 -4.53
N LEU A 82 -8.84 -2.51 -3.62
CA LEU A 82 -7.54 -2.42 -2.92
C LEU A 82 -7.77 -2.21 -1.42
N ASN A 83 -6.70 -2.38 -0.64
CA ASN A 83 -6.70 -2.10 0.80
C ASN A 83 -5.84 -0.89 1.17
N LEU A 84 -4.90 -0.50 0.30
CA LEU A 84 -4.15 0.75 0.36
C LEU A 84 -4.10 1.34 -1.05
N LEU A 85 -4.31 2.63 -1.16
CA LEU A 85 -3.97 3.43 -2.33
C LEU A 85 -3.35 4.75 -1.84
N GLU A 86 -2.13 5.02 -2.28
CA GLU A 86 -1.48 6.31 -2.11
C GLU A 86 -1.12 6.89 -3.47
N ASP A 87 -1.55 8.12 -3.72
CA ASP A 87 -1.10 8.91 -4.86
C ASP A 87 -0.32 10.11 -4.35
N ILE A 88 0.89 10.31 -4.85
CA ILE A 88 1.70 11.49 -4.60
C ILE A 88 2.04 12.12 -5.94
N ARG A 89 1.77 13.42 -6.05
CA ARG A 89 2.40 14.29 -7.03
C ARG A 89 3.11 15.41 -6.28
N MET A 90 4.40 15.56 -6.49
CA MET A 90 5.18 16.57 -5.79
C MET A 90 6.34 17.12 -6.60
N SER A 91 6.72 18.34 -6.26
CA SER A 91 7.98 18.98 -6.63
C SER A 91 8.69 19.50 -5.39
N TYR A 92 10.02 19.41 -5.37
CA TYR A 92 10.86 19.95 -4.31
C TYR A 92 12.07 20.65 -4.92
N SER A 93 12.45 21.80 -4.35
CA SER A 93 13.75 22.42 -4.58
C SER A 93 14.26 23.13 -3.32
N GLY A 94 15.51 22.89 -2.95
CA GLY A 94 16.09 23.47 -1.74
C GLY A 94 17.60 23.33 -1.65
N LYS A 95 18.22 24.18 -0.84
CA LYS A 95 19.67 24.10 -0.55
C LYS A 95 20.00 22.94 0.39
N THR A 96 19.09 22.65 1.32
CA THR A 96 19.18 21.49 2.20
C THR A 96 18.47 20.33 1.52
N PRO A 97 19.05 19.13 1.48
CA PRO A 97 18.35 17.98 0.94
C PRO A 97 17.03 17.71 1.68
N MET A 98 15.99 17.40 0.92
CA MET A 98 14.81 16.72 1.45
C MET A 98 15.16 15.24 1.60
N VAL A 99 14.82 14.68 2.76
CA VAL A 99 14.98 13.25 3.04
C VAL A 99 13.61 12.60 3.07
N GLY A 100 13.49 11.45 2.43
CA GLY A 100 12.27 10.66 2.44
C GLY A 100 12.53 9.17 2.58
N MET A 101 11.57 8.49 3.19
CA MET A 101 11.55 7.07 3.44
C MET A 101 10.17 6.52 3.14
N LYS A 102 10.12 5.35 2.51
CA LYS A 102 8.90 4.57 2.36
C LYS A 102 9.15 3.13 2.71
N TYR A 103 8.18 2.53 3.39
CA TYR A 103 8.16 1.12 3.73
C TYR A 103 6.79 0.52 3.47
N ILE A 104 6.77 -0.62 2.80
CA ILE A 104 5.57 -1.43 2.61
C ILE A 104 5.95 -2.87 2.88
N HIS A 105 5.23 -3.50 3.78
CA HIS A 105 5.43 -4.90 4.11
C HIS A 105 4.09 -5.62 4.16
N SER A 106 3.95 -6.56 3.22
CA SER A 106 2.90 -7.57 3.26
C SER A 106 3.38 -8.72 4.13
N ASN A 107 3.07 -8.64 5.42
CA ASN A 107 3.63 -9.52 6.44
C ASN A 107 2.98 -10.92 6.38
N ASP A 108 3.77 -11.94 6.05
CA ASP A 108 3.31 -13.33 5.92
C ASP A 108 2.85 -13.95 7.24
N PHE A 109 3.40 -13.51 8.38
CA PHE A 109 2.93 -13.95 9.70
C PHE A 109 1.46 -13.60 9.95
N TYR A 110 0.99 -12.48 9.39
CA TYR A 110 -0.40 -12.02 9.47
C TYR A 110 -1.23 -12.38 8.22
N GLY A 111 -0.75 -13.32 7.41
CA GLY A 111 -1.47 -13.79 6.22
C GLY A 111 -1.26 -12.94 4.97
N GLY A 112 -0.23 -12.08 4.93
CA GLY A 112 0.27 -11.42 3.72
C GLY A 112 1.15 -12.34 2.86
N ILE A 113 1.87 -11.76 1.88
CA ILE A 113 2.66 -12.51 0.90
C ILE A 113 4.17 -12.58 1.19
N GLY A 114 4.65 -12.00 2.28
CA GLY A 114 6.09 -11.96 2.62
C GLY A 114 6.88 -11.05 1.68
N ALA A 115 6.22 -10.01 1.17
CA ALA A 115 6.82 -9.03 0.25
C ALA A 115 7.07 -7.71 0.98
N GLU A 116 8.23 -7.14 0.71
CA GLU A 116 8.76 -5.95 1.36
C GLU A 116 9.32 -4.98 0.31
N VAL A 117 9.00 -3.71 0.50
CA VAL A 117 9.46 -2.58 -0.31
C VAL A 117 10.01 -1.54 0.65
N TRP A 118 11.26 -1.13 0.44
CA TRP A 118 11.89 -0.02 1.13
C TRP A 118 12.42 0.97 0.10
N GLU A 119 12.13 2.25 0.28
CA GLU A 119 12.70 3.34 -0.51
C GLU A 119 13.30 4.38 0.44
N TYR A 120 14.42 4.96 0.03
CA TYR A 120 15.03 6.12 0.67
C TYR A 120 15.47 7.12 -0.39
N PHE A 121 15.33 8.40 -0.11
CA PHE A 121 15.98 9.44 -0.91
C PHE A 121 16.49 10.58 -0.06
N GLU A 122 17.52 11.23 -0.56
CA GLU A 122 18.07 12.48 -0.08
C GLU A 122 18.39 13.36 -1.29
N VAL A 123 17.59 14.40 -1.52
CA VAL A 123 17.59 15.15 -2.79
C VAL A 123 17.45 16.64 -2.59
N THR A 124 18.17 17.43 -3.38
CA THR A 124 18.03 18.90 -3.37
C THR A 124 16.98 19.38 -4.36
N GLU A 125 16.67 18.57 -5.37
CA GLU A 125 15.63 18.82 -6.38
C GLU A 125 14.92 17.50 -6.69
N MET A 126 13.59 17.53 -6.81
CA MET A 126 12.80 16.37 -7.20
C MET A 126 11.50 16.79 -7.87
N GLU A 127 11.14 16.14 -8.97
CA GLU A 127 9.77 16.00 -9.46
C GLU A 127 9.40 14.53 -9.29
N ARG A 128 8.23 14.24 -8.73
CA ARG A 128 7.78 12.86 -8.47
C ARG A 128 6.29 12.72 -8.68
N ILE A 129 5.92 11.70 -9.45
CA ILE A 129 4.57 11.17 -9.54
C ILE A 129 4.67 9.70 -9.14
N GLN A 130 3.95 9.31 -8.10
CA GLN A 130 3.97 7.95 -7.60
C GLN A 130 2.56 7.53 -7.21
N THR A 131 2.19 6.31 -7.62
CA THR A 131 1.04 5.60 -7.10
C THR A 131 1.55 4.34 -6.40
N THR A 132 1.19 4.17 -5.14
CA THR A 132 1.48 2.97 -4.33
C THR A 132 0.16 2.29 -3.99
N TYR A 133 0.12 0.97 -4.09
CA TYR A 133 -1.09 0.20 -3.82
C TYR A 133 -0.78 -1.13 -3.12
N PHE A 134 -1.74 -1.59 -2.33
CA PHE A 134 -1.72 -2.90 -1.69
C PHE A 134 -3.10 -3.56 -1.76
N ALA A 135 -3.13 -4.87 -1.96
CA ALA A 135 -4.32 -5.69 -1.88
C ALA A 135 -4.09 -6.86 -0.92
N SER A 136 -5.05 -7.04 -0.01
CA SER A 136 -5.06 -8.07 1.02
C SER A 136 -5.31 -9.46 0.47
N THR A 137 -5.10 -10.47 1.32
CA THR A 137 -5.28 -11.86 0.89
C THR A 137 -6.72 -12.36 0.78
N ASP A 138 -7.69 -11.63 1.32
CA ASP A 138 -9.09 -11.91 1.05
C ASP A 138 -9.90 -10.62 0.98
N ALA A 139 -10.02 -10.09 -0.24
CA ALA A 139 -10.83 -8.90 -0.53
C ALA A 139 -12.34 -9.09 -0.20
N GLY A 140 -12.83 -10.34 -0.13
CA GLY A 140 -14.21 -10.65 0.20
C GLY A 140 -14.46 -10.90 1.69
N SER A 141 -13.42 -10.89 2.55
CA SER A 141 -13.53 -11.26 3.97
C SER A 141 -14.47 -10.37 4.77
N GLN A 142 -14.58 -9.09 4.39
CA GLN A 142 -15.44 -8.09 5.04
C GLN A 142 -16.80 -7.90 4.32
N VAL A 143 -17.19 -8.83 3.44
CA VAL A 143 -18.47 -8.81 2.72
C VAL A 143 -19.38 -9.90 3.29
N SER A 144 -20.53 -9.51 3.84
CA SER A 144 -21.46 -10.44 4.52
C SER A 144 -22.21 -11.37 3.57
N ASP A 145 -22.57 -10.89 2.37
CA ASP A 145 -23.26 -11.70 1.37
C ASP A 145 -22.26 -12.60 0.60
N PRO A 146 -22.42 -13.94 0.61
CA PRO A 146 -21.47 -14.85 -0.03
C PRO A 146 -21.33 -14.66 -1.54
N VAL A 147 -22.40 -14.27 -2.24
CA VAL A 147 -22.38 -14.05 -3.69
C VAL A 147 -21.56 -12.80 -4.02
N SER A 148 -21.80 -11.71 -3.28
CA SER A 148 -21.05 -10.47 -3.39
C SER A 148 -19.59 -10.66 -2.99
N ALA A 149 -19.31 -11.44 -1.95
CA ALA A 149 -17.94 -11.77 -1.53
C ALA A 149 -17.18 -12.53 -2.62
N ALA A 150 -17.84 -13.46 -3.32
CA ALA A 150 -17.25 -14.17 -4.45
C ALA A 150 -16.99 -13.24 -5.65
N ALA A 151 -17.90 -12.30 -5.93
CA ALA A 151 -17.73 -11.30 -6.98
C ALA A 151 -16.51 -10.40 -6.70
N VAL A 152 -16.37 -9.87 -5.48
CA VAL A 152 -15.23 -9.04 -5.08
C VAL A 152 -13.90 -9.80 -5.18
N ARG A 153 -13.86 -11.08 -4.78
CA ARG A 153 -12.67 -11.92 -4.96
C ARG A 153 -12.29 -12.12 -6.42
N SER A 154 -13.27 -12.17 -7.33
CA SER A 154 -13.02 -12.35 -8.76
C SER A 154 -12.43 -11.12 -9.45
N THR A 155 -12.70 -9.92 -8.91
CA THR A 155 -12.19 -8.65 -9.43
C THR A 155 -10.94 -8.16 -8.69
N SER A 156 -10.65 -8.71 -7.51
CA SER A 156 -9.45 -8.40 -6.73
C SER A 156 -8.19 -8.90 -7.42
N PRO A 157 -7.05 -8.16 -7.36
CA PRO A 157 -5.76 -8.62 -7.88
C PRO A 157 -5.11 -9.70 -6.98
N ALA A 158 -5.93 -10.51 -6.31
CA ALA A 158 -5.62 -11.51 -5.30
C ALA A 158 -4.66 -11.04 -4.21
N HIS A 159 -3.34 -11.00 -4.37
CA HIS A 159 -2.45 -10.60 -3.27
C HIS A 159 -1.29 -9.72 -3.78
N LEU A 160 -1.47 -8.40 -3.85
CA LEU A 160 -0.56 -7.49 -4.56
C LEU A 160 0.12 -6.48 -3.61
N VAL A 161 1.41 -6.19 -3.80
CA VAL A 161 2.10 -4.99 -3.31
C VAL A 161 2.65 -4.27 -4.53
N GLY A 162 2.28 -3.05 -4.84
CA GLY A 162 2.85 -2.39 -6.00
C GLY A 162 2.98 -0.87 -5.95
N MET A 163 3.70 -0.38 -6.94
CA MET A 163 4.24 0.96 -7.05
C MET A 163 4.47 1.27 -8.52
N ASP A 164 3.87 2.33 -9.03
CA ASP A 164 4.25 2.94 -10.29
C ASP A 164 4.82 4.32 -9.96
N MET A 165 5.99 4.64 -10.51
CA MET A 165 6.76 5.82 -10.14
C MET A 165 7.44 6.41 -11.38
N GLN A 166 7.34 7.73 -11.51
CA GLN A 166 8.20 8.54 -12.37
C GLN A 166 8.81 9.64 -11.51
N SER A 167 10.14 9.73 -11.49
CA SER A 167 10.84 10.74 -10.72
C SER A 167 12.08 11.27 -11.42
N SER A 168 12.21 12.58 -11.45
CA SER A 168 13.42 13.30 -11.85
C SER A 168 14.02 13.92 -10.61
N PHE A 169 15.30 13.70 -10.32
CA PHE A 169 15.90 14.21 -9.09
C PHE A 169 17.39 14.54 -9.24
N ASN A 170 17.87 15.38 -8.31
CA ASN A 170 19.28 15.62 -8.05
C ASN A 170 19.61 15.27 -6.60
N GLY A 171 20.40 14.21 -6.41
CA GLY A 171 20.74 13.66 -5.10
C GLY A 171 20.89 12.14 -5.15
N THR A 172 20.56 11.47 -4.04
CA THR A 172 20.62 10.01 -3.92
C THR A 172 19.22 9.43 -3.74
N TRP A 173 18.92 8.37 -4.48
CA TRP A 173 17.73 7.53 -4.27
C TRP A 173 18.19 6.07 -4.20
N GLU A 174 17.68 5.37 -3.19
CA GLU A 174 17.97 3.97 -2.90
C GLU A 174 16.64 3.23 -2.77
N SER A 175 16.65 1.97 -3.21
CA SER A 175 15.51 1.10 -2.97
C SER A 175 15.90 -0.36 -2.84
N ASP A 176 15.25 -1.02 -1.90
CA ASP A 176 15.40 -2.43 -1.59
C ASP A 176 14.05 -3.13 -1.65
N TYR A 177 14.07 -4.31 -2.24
CA TYR A 177 12.88 -5.11 -2.42
C TYR A 177 13.17 -6.55 -2.07
N ARG A 178 12.24 -7.17 -1.37
CA ARG A 178 12.36 -8.57 -1.01
C ARG A 178 11.00 -9.25 -1.16
N TRP A 179 11.01 -10.45 -1.72
CA TRP A 179 9.87 -11.35 -1.68
C TRP A 179 10.34 -12.72 -1.23
N HIS A 180 10.08 -13.01 0.05
CA HIS A 180 10.58 -14.20 0.72
C HIS A 180 9.45 -15.16 1.08
N LYS A 181 9.68 -16.43 0.81
CA LYS A 181 8.84 -17.55 1.17
C LYS A 181 9.73 -18.68 1.65
N ILE A 182 9.64 -18.98 2.94
CA ILE A 182 10.58 -19.81 3.71
C ILE A 182 10.98 -21.15 3.05
N PHE A 183 10.12 -21.76 2.23
CA PHE A 183 10.39 -23.05 1.58
C PHE A 183 10.46 -23.03 0.06
N TYR A 184 10.23 -21.91 -0.63
CA TYR A 184 10.06 -21.95 -2.09
C TYR A 184 10.44 -20.72 -2.91
N LYS A 185 10.66 -19.55 -2.30
CA LYS A 185 10.99 -18.32 -3.05
C LYS A 185 11.86 -17.39 -2.22
N ASP A 186 12.91 -16.85 -2.81
CA ASP A 186 13.64 -15.70 -2.27
C ASP A 186 14.05 -14.83 -3.45
N ALA A 187 13.36 -13.71 -3.64
CA ALA A 187 13.71 -12.70 -4.63
C ALA A 187 14.16 -11.43 -3.88
N LYS A 188 15.29 -10.86 -4.31
CA LYS A 188 15.85 -9.63 -3.74
C LYS A 188 16.35 -8.74 -4.86
N GLU A 189 16.10 -7.45 -4.72
CA GLU A 189 16.61 -6.43 -5.62
C GLU A 189 17.06 -5.23 -4.78
N HIS A 190 18.21 -4.67 -5.12
CA HIS A 190 18.74 -3.45 -4.54
C HIS A 190 19.16 -2.53 -5.68
N GLN A 191 18.80 -1.25 -5.59
CA GLN A 191 19.20 -0.23 -6.54
C GLN A 191 19.58 1.06 -5.82
N THR A 192 20.64 1.71 -6.30
CA THR A 192 21.06 3.04 -5.84
C THR A 192 21.41 3.90 -7.04
N PHE A 193 20.93 5.14 -7.06
CA PHE A 193 21.21 6.15 -8.07
C PHE A 193 21.68 7.44 -7.36
N SER A 194 22.76 8.05 -7.84
CA SER A 194 23.32 9.25 -7.19
C SER A 194 23.86 10.26 -8.21
N GLY A 195 23.26 11.45 -8.25
CA GLY A 195 23.52 12.49 -9.23
C GLY A 195 22.21 13.05 -9.78
N VAL A 196 22.20 13.44 -11.06
CA VAL A 196 20.99 13.87 -11.76
C VAL A 196 20.45 12.71 -12.58
N PHE A 197 19.27 12.22 -12.22
CA PHE A 197 18.65 11.05 -12.85
C PHE A 197 17.17 11.28 -13.13
N ASP A 198 16.71 10.65 -14.21
CA ASP A 198 15.31 10.40 -14.50
C ASP A 198 15.06 8.89 -14.33
N VAL A 199 14.14 8.53 -13.45
CA VAL A 199 13.81 7.14 -13.12
C VAL A 199 12.32 6.92 -13.36
N GLU A 200 12.03 5.96 -14.23
CA GLU A 200 10.70 5.36 -14.37
C GLU A 200 10.73 3.94 -13.82
N ARG A 201 9.77 3.60 -12.97
CA ARG A 201 9.70 2.32 -12.30
C ARG A 201 8.27 1.84 -12.17
N THR A 202 8.07 0.56 -12.41
CA THR A 202 6.89 -0.19 -11.98
C THR A 202 7.37 -1.34 -11.10
N LEU A 203 6.84 -1.48 -9.89
CA LEU A 203 7.05 -2.64 -9.03
C LEU A 203 5.71 -3.22 -8.59
N ARG A 204 5.56 -4.54 -8.70
CA ARG A 204 4.34 -5.28 -8.34
C ARG A 204 4.75 -6.67 -7.82
N PHE A 205 4.34 -7.04 -6.63
CA PHE A 205 4.43 -8.42 -6.13
C PHE A 205 3.03 -8.94 -5.86
N HIS A 206 2.56 -9.80 -6.76
CA HIS A 206 1.23 -10.41 -6.82
C HIS A 206 1.31 -11.89 -6.45
N GLU A 207 0.37 -12.49 -5.71
CA GLU A 207 0.21 -13.96 -5.67
C GLU A 207 -1.26 -14.42 -5.74
N SER A 208 -1.54 -15.39 -6.62
CA SER A 208 -2.70 -16.31 -6.61
C SER A 208 -2.23 -17.66 -7.20
N ALA A 209 -2.82 -18.83 -6.95
CA ALA A 209 -4.24 -19.14 -7.08
C ALA A 209 -4.83 -19.96 -5.91
N THR A 210 -6.10 -19.70 -5.63
CA THR A 210 -6.91 -20.36 -4.58
C THR A 210 -7.09 -21.85 -4.87
N PHE A 211 -6.36 -22.74 -4.20
CA PHE A 211 -6.67 -24.17 -4.19
C PHE A 211 -7.91 -24.39 -3.30
N LYS A 212 -9.11 -24.41 -3.90
CA LYS A 212 -10.22 -25.16 -3.28
C LYS A 212 -9.80 -26.63 -3.33
N GLY A 213 -9.64 -27.24 -2.16
CA GLY A 213 -9.41 -28.67 -2.02
C GLY A 213 -10.36 -29.48 -2.91
N ILE A 214 -9.90 -30.64 -3.36
CA ILE A 214 -10.69 -31.63 -4.08
C ILE A 214 -12.02 -31.81 -3.33
N PRO A 215 -13.19 -31.53 -3.95
CA PRO A 215 -14.46 -31.88 -3.33
C PRO A 215 -14.61 -33.40 -3.46
N GLY A 216 -14.30 -34.15 -2.39
CA GLY A 216 -14.48 -35.60 -2.43
C GLY A 216 -13.70 -36.45 -1.43
N ILE A 217 -13.52 -36.00 -0.19
CA ILE A 217 -13.44 -36.93 0.96
C ILE A 217 -14.47 -36.49 1.99
#